data_AF-A0AAD5ZGF1-F1
#
_entry.id   AF-A0AAD5ZGF1-F1
#
_cell.length_a   1.000
_cell.length_b   1.000
_cell.length_c   1.000
_cell.angle_alpha   90.00
_cell.angle_beta   90.00
_cell.angle_gamma   90.00
#
_symmetry.space_group_name_H-M   'P 1'
#
loop_
_entity.id
_entity.type
_entity.pdbx_description
1 polymer ?
#
loop_
_entity_poly.entity_id
_entity_poly.type
_entity_poly.pdbx_seq_one_letter_code
_entity_poly.pdbx_strand_id
1 'polypeptide(L)'
;MDGGSSDVAQGEKAVTLEALREKMAEFARERDWEQFHSPRNLLLALVGEVGELSEIFQWKGEVPKGLPGWDEGEKVHLGEELADVLLYLVRLSDMCGIDLGQAALRKMGLNAIKYPVHQCKGSSNKHTHYGSTGTEEPSNGSL
;
A
#
# COMPACT_ATOMS: atom_id res chain seq x y z
N MET A 1 -41.36 30.79 -7.76
CA MET A 1 -40.33 31.72 -7.25
C MET A 1 -40.64 31.89 -5.79
N ASP A 2 -39.82 31.55 -4.81
CA ASP A 2 -38.49 30.97 -4.72
C ASP A 2 -38.44 30.44 -3.27
N GLY A 3 -37.73 29.36 -3.00
CA GLY A 3 -37.79 28.75 -1.67
C GLY A 3 -37.01 27.46 -1.59
N GLY A 4 -35.69 27.62 -1.65
CA GLY A 4 -34.72 26.54 -1.62
C GLY A 4 -34.98 25.54 -0.49
N SER A 5 -35.14 24.28 -0.89
CA SER A 5 -34.95 23.16 0.01
C SER A 5 -33.50 22.74 -0.10
N SER A 6 -32.80 22.98 1.01
CA SER A 6 -31.53 22.44 1.42
C SER A 6 -31.24 21.03 0.89
N ASP A 7 -30.21 20.90 0.05
CA ASP A 7 -29.34 19.72 0.10
C ASP A 7 -28.06 20.15 0.79
N VAL A 8 -28.03 19.87 2.08
CA VAL A 8 -26.88 20.04 2.95
C VAL A 8 -25.77 19.16 2.41
N ALA A 9 -24.65 19.77 2.05
CA ALA A 9 -23.40 19.09 1.73
C ALA A 9 -23.14 18.00 2.77
N GLN A 10 -23.27 16.73 2.35
CA GLN A 10 -22.89 15.59 3.17
C GLN A 10 -21.41 15.76 3.51
N GLY A 11 -21.11 15.98 4.80
CA GLY A 11 -19.73 16.11 5.27
C GLY A 11 -18.93 14.91 4.80
N GLU A 12 -17.86 15.17 4.07
CA GLU A 12 -16.99 14.13 3.51
C GLU A 12 -16.48 13.24 4.65
N LYS A 13 -17.04 12.03 4.77
CA LYS A 13 -16.44 10.98 5.58
C LYS A 13 -15.06 10.69 4.97
N ALA A 14 -14.02 10.72 5.80
CA ALA A 14 -12.69 10.28 5.39
C ALA A 14 -12.78 8.91 4.71
N VAL A 15 -12.15 8.78 3.54
CA VAL A 15 -12.12 7.52 2.79
C VAL A 15 -11.21 6.54 3.51
N THR A 16 -11.76 5.38 3.90
CA THR A 16 -11.02 4.31 4.59
C THR A 16 -10.82 3.11 3.66
N LEU A 17 -9.85 2.23 3.97
CA LEU A 17 -9.68 0.97 3.24
C LEU A 17 -10.97 0.11 3.29
N GLU A 18 -11.68 0.15 4.41
CA GLU A 18 -12.97 -0.50 4.58
C GLU A 18 -14.02 0.06 3.61
N ALA A 19 -14.14 1.39 3.54
CA ALA A 19 -15.09 2.05 2.65
C ALA A 19 -14.77 1.78 1.17
N LEU A 20 -13.47 1.70 0.81
CA LEU A 20 -13.06 1.29 -0.53
C LEU A 20 -13.43 -0.16 -0.81
N ARG A 21 -13.15 -1.08 0.13
CA ARG A 21 -13.51 -2.49 0.00
C ARG A 21 -15.01 -2.66 -0.25
N GLU A 22 -15.85 -2.00 0.56
CA GLU A 22 -17.31 -2.05 0.43
C GLU A 22 -17.79 -1.52 -0.92
N LYS A 23 -17.31 -0.34 -1.34
CA LYS A 23 -17.65 0.25 -2.65
C LYS A 23 -17.24 -0.66 -3.82
N MET A 24 -16.05 -1.28 -3.73
CA MET A 24 -15.57 -2.20 -4.76
C MET A 24 -16.35 -3.51 -4.80
N ALA A 25 -16.72 -4.06 -3.64
CA ALA A 25 -17.56 -5.23 -3.53
C ALA A 25 -18.93 -4.98 -4.17
N GLU A 26 -19.54 -3.83 -3.86
CA GLU A 26 -20.80 -3.40 -4.46
C GLU A 26 -20.68 -3.24 -5.98
N PHE A 27 -19.66 -2.52 -6.46
CA PHE A 27 -19.43 -2.30 -7.89
C PHE A 27 -19.27 -3.62 -8.68
N ALA A 28 -18.55 -4.59 -8.11
CA ALA A 28 -18.35 -5.90 -8.72
C ALA A 28 -19.63 -6.76 -8.73
N ARG A 29 -20.38 -6.74 -7.63
CA ARG A 29 -21.66 -7.46 -7.49
C ARG A 29 -22.71 -6.95 -8.49
N GLU A 30 -22.82 -5.64 -8.67
CA GLU A 30 -23.73 -5.03 -9.66
C GLU A 30 -23.45 -5.48 -11.10
N ARG A 31 -22.20 -5.85 -11.40
CA ARG A 31 -21.74 -6.22 -12.74
C ARG A 31 -21.56 -7.72 -12.92
N ASP A 32 -21.87 -8.50 -11.89
CA ASP A 32 -21.63 -9.95 -11.85
C ASP A 32 -20.16 -10.32 -12.17
N TRP A 33 -19.22 -9.47 -11.74
CA TRP A 33 -17.79 -9.60 -12.04
C TRP A 33 -17.04 -10.50 -11.06
N GLU A 34 -17.68 -10.91 -9.96
CA GLU A 34 -17.06 -11.78 -8.96
C GLU A 34 -16.52 -13.09 -9.57
N GLN A 35 -17.17 -13.59 -10.63
CA GLN A 35 -16.74 -14.80 -11.36
C GLN A 35 -15.35 -14.68 -12.04
N PHE A 36 -14.87 -13.46 -12.32
CA PHE A 36 -13.59 -13.22 -12.98
C PHE A 36 -12.44 -12.94 -11.99
N HIS A 37 -12.77 -12.72 -10.72
CA HIS A 37 -11.84 -12.27 -9.68
C HIS A 37 -11.23 -13.41 -8.87
N SER A 38 -10.35 -14.20 -9.49
CA SER A 38 -9.45 -15.07 -8.70
C SER A 38 -8.31 -14.26 -8.06
N PRO A 39 -7.78 -14.65 -6.88
CA PRO A 39 -6.61 -14.00 -6.28
C PRO A 39 -5.43 -13.86 -7.23
N ARG A 40 -5.18 -14.88 -8.07
CA ARG A 40 -4.11 -14.85 -9.08
C ARG A 40 -4.34 -13.77 -10.12
N ASN A 41 -5.57 -13.63 -10.64
CA ASN A 41 -5.88 -12.63 -11.66
C ASN A 41 -5.74 -11.21 -11.09
N LEU A 42 -6.23 -10.99 -9.86
CA LEU A 42 -6.10 -9.71 -9.17
C LEU A 42 -4.63 -9.35 -8.90
N LEU A 43 -3.80 -10.33 -8.53
CA LEU A 43 -2.36 -10.13 -8.38
C LEU A 43 -1.69 -9.75 -9.71
N LEU A 44 -2.07 -10.40 -10.81
CA LEU A 44 -1.50 -10.08 -12.13
C LEU A 44 -1.94 -8.70 -12.62
N ALA A 45 -3.19 -8.31 -12.38
CA ALA A 45 -3.67 -6.95 -12.66
C ALA A 45 -2.91 -5.91 -11.83
N LEU A 46 -2.74 -6.14 -10.52
CA LEU A 46 -1.92 -5.29 -9.64
C LEU A 46 -0.50 -5.08 -10.18
N VAL A 47 0.13 -6.15 -10.70
CA VAL A 47 1.47 -6.04 -11.31
C VAL A 47 1.44 -5.17 -12.58
N GLY A 48 0.37 -5.25 -13.37
CA GLY A 48 0.12 -4.37 -14.51
C GLY A 48 0.10 -2.90 -14.09
N GLU A 49 -0.73 -2.54 -13.12
CA GLU A 49 -0.84 -1.15 -12.63
C GLU A 49 0.47 -0.63 -12.01
N VAL A 50 1.24 -1.49 -11.34
CA VAL A 50 2.59 -1.13 -10.88
C VAL A 50 3.53 -0.84 -12.06
N GLY A 51 3.34 -1.54 -13.18
CA GLY A 51 4.00 -1.26 -14.45
C GLY A 51 3.64 0.11 -15.00
N GLU A 52 2.34 0.40 -15.14
CA GLU A 52 1.82 1.70 -15.62
C GLU A 52 2.31 2.86 -14.73
N LEU A 53 2.22 2.71 -13.41
CA LEU A 53 2.81 3.63 -12.45
C LEU A 53 4.32 3.81 -12.67
N SER A 54 5.05 2.75 -12.99
CA SER A 54 6.50 2.83 -13.25
C SER A 54 6.82 3.56 -14.56
N GLU A 55 5.98 3.44 -15.58
CA GLU A 55 6.14 4.11 -16.87
C GLU A 55 6.13 5.64 -16.75
N ILE A 56 5.38 6.18 -15.78
CA ILE A 56 5.36 7.61 -15.47
C ILE A 56 6.76 8.11 -15.06
N PHE A 57 7.53 7.29 -14.35
CA PHE A 57 8.85 7.67 -13.81
C PHE A 57 10.02 7.20 -14.68
N GLN A 58 9.82 6.26 -15.61
CA GLN A 58 10.92 5.51 -16.27
C GLN A 58 11.97 6.41 -16.97
N TRP A 59 11.57 7.59 -17.44
CA TRP A 59 12.44 8.57 -18.11
C TRP A 59 12.68 9.85 -17.29
N LYS A 60 12.10 9.93 -16.10
CA LYS A 60 12.35 11.03 -15.16
C LYS A 60 13.65 10.70 -14.43
N GLY A 61 14.57 11.67 -14.34
CA GLY A 61 15.78 11.54 -13.51
C GLY A 61 15.41 11.51 -12.02
N GLU A 62 16.22 12.16 -11.18
CA GLU A 62 15.80 12.36 -9.78
C GLU A 62 14.52 13.19 -9.72
N VAL A 63 13.46 12.64 -9.13
CA VAL A 63 12.18 13.33 -8.95
C VAL A 63 12.11 13.92 -7.53
N PRO A 64 12.16 15.24 -7.38
CA PRO A 64 12.09 15.88 -6.07
C PRO A 64 10.69 15.76 -5.45
N LYS A 65 10.66 15.77 -4.10
CA LYS A 65 9.42 15.78 -3.33
C LYS A 65 8.53 16.95 -3.76
N GLY A 66 7.23 16.67 -3.90
CA GLY A 66 6.23 17.69 -4.28
C GLY A 66 6.14 17.94 -5.79
N LEU A 67 6.91 17.21 -6.60
CA LEU A 67 6.81 17.20 -8.06
C LEU A 67 6.87 18.61 -8.70
N PRO A 68 7.83 19.48 -8.31
CA PRO A 68 7.99 20.78 -8.95
C PRO A 68 8.25 20.59 -10.45
N GLY A 69 7.57 21.39 -11.27
CA GLY A 69 7.67 21.33 -12.73
C GLY A 69 6.80 20.27 -13.39
N TRP A 70 6.04 19.47 -12.62
CA TRP A 70 5.00 18.62 -13.18
C TRP A 70 3.74 19.44 -13.42
N ASP A 71 3.12 19.26 -14.57
CA ASP A 71 1.83 19.86 -14.86
C ASP A 71 0.67 19.13 -14.15
N GLU A 72 -0.51 19.71 -14.18
CA GLU A 72 -1.68 19.13 -13.50
C GLU A 72 -2.13 17.82 -14.15
N GLY A 73 -1.95 17.65 -15.46
CA GLY A 73 -2.28 16.40 -16.15
C GLY A 73 -1.36 15.26 -15.69
N GLU A 74 -0.06 15.51 -15.56
CA GLU A 74 0.89 14.53 -15.04
C GLU A 74 0.58 14.12 -13.60
N LYS A 75 0.16 15.08 -12.75
CA LYS A 75 -0.23 14.78 -11.36
C LYS A 75 -1.54 14.01 -11.26
N VAL A 76 -2.51 14.32 -12.12
CA VAL A 76 -3.77 13.57 -12.21
C VAL A 76 -3.48 12.14 -12.62
N HIS A 77 -2.73 11.93 -13.70
CA HIS A 77 -2.37 10.61 -14.18
C HIS A 77 -1.59 9.80 -13.12
N LEU A 78 -0.62 10.42 -12.44
CA LEU A 78 0.06 9.79 -11.30
C LEU A 78 -0.92 9.40 -10.18
N GLY A 79 -1.91 10.24 -9.91
CA GLY A 79 -2.95 9.97 -8.93
C GLY A 79 -3.84 8.78 -9.32
N GLU A 80 -4.16 8.64 -10.61
CA GLU A 80 -4.93 7.52 -11.17
C GLU A 80 -4.16 6.20 -11.00
N GLU A 81 -2.90 6.13 -11.45
CA GLU A 81 -2.10 4.89 -11.32
C GLU A 81 -1.84 4.49 -9.87
N LEU A 82 -1.62 5.47 -8.98
CA LEU A 82 -1.52 5.21 -7.53
C LEU A 82 -2.83 4.66 -6.96
N ALA A 83 -3.97 5.15 -7.45
CA ALA A 83 -5.28 4.69 -7.03
C ALA A 83 -5.53 3.26 -7.54
N ASP A 84 -5.18 2.94 -8.79
CA ASP A 84 -5.40 1.60 -9.35
C ASP A 84 -4.58 0.54 -8.61
N VAL A 85 -3.31 0.83 -8.30
CA VAL A 85 -2.49 -0.02 -7.41
C VAL A 85 -3.16 -0.24 -6.05
N LEU A 86 -3.68 0.83 -5.43
CA LEU A 86 -4.37 0.74 -4.14
C LEU A 86 -5.64 -0.12 -4.24
N LEU A 87 -6.48 0.12 -5.25
CA LEU A 87 -7.77 -0.54 -5.43
C LEU A 87 -7.57 -2.04 -5.67
N TYR A 88 -6.64 -2.44 -6.55
CA TYR A 88 -6.35 -3.86 -6.74
C TYR A 88 -5.77 -4.52 -5.49
N LEU A 89 -4.93 -3.83 -4.72
CA LEU A 89 -4.41 -4.37 -3.46
C LEU A 89 -5.53 -4.57 -2.42
N VAL A 90 -6.45 -3.60 -2.29
CA VAL A 90 -7.63 -3.72 -1.42
C VAL A 90 -8.49 -4.90 -1.87
N ARG A 91 -8.79 -5.02 -3.16
CA ARG A 91 -9.62 -6.12 -3.68
C ARG A 91 -8.96 -7.48 -3.52
N LEU A 92 -7.65 -7.56 -3.73
CA LEU A 92 -6.88 -8.78 -3.50
C LEU A 92 -6.91 -9.19 -2.03
N SER A 93 -6.81 -8.22 -1.11
CA SER A 93 -6.88 -8.50 0.33
C SER A 93 -8.24 -9.03 0.76
N ASP A 94 -9.32 -8.45 0.22
CA ASP A 94 -10.70 -8.89 0.45
C ASP A 94 -10.93 -10.32 -0.03
N MET A 95 -10.52 -10.62 -1.26
CA MET A 95 -10.62 -11.96 -1.84
C MET A 95 -9.78 -13.01 -1.06
N CYS A 96 -8.71 -12.58 -0.40
CA CYS A 96 -7.89 -13.42 0.47
C CYS A 96 -8.38 -13.49 1.92
N GLY A 97 -9.44 -12.76 2.30
CA GLY A 97 -9.91 -12.69 3.68
C GLY A 97 -8.94 -12.00 4.65
N ILE A 98 -8.16 -11.03 4.16
CA ILE A 98 -7.15 -10.30 4.93
C ILE A 98 -7.63 -8.89 5.23
N ASP A 99 -7.71 -8.52 6.51
CA ASP A 99 -7.82 -7.12 6.91
C ASP A 99 -6.50 -6.39 6.62
N LEU A 100 -6.47 -5.69 5.49
CA LEU A 100 -5.28 -4.98 5.02
C LEU A 100 -4.83 -3.87 5.98
N GLY A 101 -5.78 -3.18 6.62
CA GLY A 101 -5.50 -2.11 7.58
C GLY A 101 -4.78 -2.65 8.82
N GLN A 102 -5.32 -3.70 9.44
CA GLN A 102 -4.69 -4.35 10.59
C GLN A 102 -3.36 -5.02 10.22
N ALA A 103 -3.27 -5.62 9.03
CA ALA A 103 -2.03 -6.20 8.54
C ALA A 103 -0.92 -5.13 8.37
N ALA A 104 -1.26 -3.95 7.84
CA ALA A 104 -0.35 -2.83 7.70
C ALA A 104 0.13 -2.30 9.07
N LEU A 105 -0.78 -2.08 10.03
CA LEU A 105 -0.43 -1.63 11.38
C LEU A 105 0.50 -2.63 12.09
N ARG A 106 0.19 -3.92 12.02
CA ARG A 106 1.06 -4.97 12.56
C ARG A 106 2.44 -4.95 11.90
N LYS A 107 2.51 -4.77 10.58
CA LYS A 107 3.78 -4.69 9.84
C LYS A 107 4.60 -3.47 10.24
N MET A 108 3.97 -2.33 10.48
CA MET A 108 4.65 -1.12 10.98
C MET A 108 5.28 -1.38 12.35
N GLY A 109 4.56 -2.02 13.28
CA GLY A 109 5.13 -2.40 14.58
C GLY A 109 6.35 -3.32 14.46
N LEU A 110 6.28 -4.33 13.59
CA LEU A 110 7.42 -5.21 13.30
C LEU A 110 8.60 -4.46 12.67
N ASN A 111 8.33 -3.51 11.77
CA ASN A 111 9.37 -2.68 11.16
C ASN A 111 10.03 -1.75 12.20
N ALA A 112 9.29 -1.23 13.18
CA ALA A 112 9.85 -0.40 14.24
C ALA A 112 10.80 -1.19 15.16
N ILE A 113 10.51 -2.47 15.40
CA ILE A 113 11.43 -3.38 16.11
C ILE A 113 12.67 -3.67 15.25
N LYS A 114 12.48 -3.92 13.96
CA LYS A 114 13.57 -4.21 13.02
C LYS A 114 14.49 -3.02 12.76
N TYR A 115 13.97 -1.80 12.84
CA TYR A 115 14.69 -0.55 12.58
C TYR A 115 14.49 0.45 13.74
N PRO A 116 15.16 0.24 14.88
CA PRO A 116 15.02 1.11 16.04
C PRO A 116 15.49 2.54 15.75
N VAL A 117 14.81 3.55 16.31
CA VAL A 117 15.12 4.98 16.07
C VAL A 117 16.59 5.31 16.33
N HIS A 118 17.18 4.79 17.40
CA HIS A 118 18.57 5.07 17.76
C HIS A 118 19.59 4.50 16.76
N GLN A 119 19.19 3.58 15.88
CA GLN A 119 20.04 2.96 14.85
C GLN A 119 19.78 3.53 13.44
N CYS A 120 18.63 4.18 13.23
CA CYS A 120 18.17 4.59 11.90
C CYS A 120 17.82 6.08 11.78
N LYS A 121 17.98 6.89 12.83
CA LYS A 121 17.73 8.33 12.77
C LYS A 121 18.77 9.00 11.85
N GLY A 122 18.32 9.47 10.69
CA GLY A 122 19.17 10.17 9.70
C GLY A 122 19.99 9.25 8.80
N SER A 123 19.80 7.93 8.84
CA SER A 123 20.47 6.98 7.95
C SER A 123 19.53 5.84 7.56
N SER A 124 19.40 5.58 6.25
CA SER A 124 18.66 4.44 5.69
C SER A 124 19.49 3.15 5.65
N ASN A 125 20.71 3.15 6.21
CA ASN A 125 21.57 1.98 6.22
C ASN A 125 20.91 0.84 7.01
N LYS A 126 20.43 -0.17 6.28
CA LYS A 126 19.98 -1.45 6.84
C LYS A 126 21.18 -2.08 7.58
N HIS A 127 21.22 -1.94 8.91
CA HIS A 127 22.14 -2.74 9.72
C HIS A 127 21.60 -4.17 9.76
N THR A 128 22.04 -5.01 8.84
CA THR A 128 21.97 -6.46 9.01
C THR A 128 23.05 -6.88 9.99
N HIS A 129 22.78 -6.77 11.28
CA HIS A 129 23.48 -7.61 12.26
C HIS A 129 22.61 -8.84 12.49
N TYR A 130 22.86 -9.89 11.69
CA TYR A 130 22.48 -11.23 12.11
C TYR A 130 23.32 -11.56 13.34
N GLY A 131 22.68 -11.61 14.51
CA GLY A 131 23.29 -12.10 15.74
C GLY A 131 23.59 -13.58 15.59
N SER A 132 24.85 -13.92 15.32
CA SER A 132 25.39 -15.25 15.62
C SER A 132 25.54 -15.34 17.14
N THR A 133 24.51 -15.81 17.83
CA THR A 133 24.70 -16.39 19.16
C THR A 133 25.18 -17.82 18.95
N GLY A 134 26.48 -17.98 18.70
CA GLY A 134 27.15 -19.26 18.85
C GLY A 134 27.26 -19.56 20.33
N THR A 135 26.51 -20.55 20.79
CA THR A 135 26.66 -21.19 22.10
C THR A 135 28.10 -21.64 22.29
N GLU A 136 28.77 -21.09 23.31
CA GLU A 136 30.00 -21.66 23.86
C GLU A 136 29.68 -23.03 24.46
N GLU A 137 30.19 -24.10 23.87
CA GLU A 137 30.29 -25.38 24.56
C GLU A 137 31.53 -25.36 25.47
N PRO A 138 31.44 -25.83 26.73
CA PRO A 138 32.60 -25.92 27.59
C PRO A 138 33.47 -27.10 27.15
N SER A 139 34.69 -26.80 26.73
CA SER A 139 35.74 -27.80 26.51
C SER A 139 36.15 -28.42 27.86
N ASN A 140 35.58 -29.58 28.15
CA ASN A 140 36.01 -30.43 29.25
C ASN A 140 37.36 -31.09 28.90
N GLY A 141 38.32 -30.99 29.81
CA GLY A 141 39.71 -31.41 29.60
C GLY A 141 39.99 -32.91 29.70
N SER A 142 41.23 -33.22 29.31
CA SER A 142 42.07 -34.37 29.69
C SER A 142 41.60 -35.79 29.34
N LEU A 143 42.32 -36.44 28.41
CA LEU A 143 43.54 -37.24 28.66
C LEU A 143 44.30 -37.47 27.35
#